data_AF-A0A933LWC0-F1
#
_entry.id   AF-A0A933LWC0-F1
#
_cell.length_a   1.000
_cell.length_b   1.000
_cell.length_c   1.000
_cell.angle_alpha   90.00
_cell.angle_beta   90.00
_cell.angle_gamma   90.00
#
_symmetry.space_group_name_H-M   'P 1'
#
loop_
_entity.id
_entity.type
_entity.pdbx_description
1 polymer ?
#
loop_
_entity_poly.entity_id
_entity_poly.type
_entity_poly.pdbx_seq_one_letter_code
_entity_poly.pdbx_strand_id
1 'polypeptide(L)'
;MKSRFGRRRFLFLLAGLFAALAGVLAGLLGRGKDEDKERAPSKPTGALPSGPWRFSAGARAVIERATERILPSDDGPGAAEARVIDYVELALATEYWAGSREPFEAWAARFDEIAARDWKAPGFVELEPQAADFVLEHVQSGGADSDGLSGAAFVHDLVVLTLEGFLGDPIHGGNAGEVGWAYIGYVPGAPRPGACGHGG
;
A
#
# COMPACT_ATOMS: atom_id res chain seq x y z
N MET A 1 14.32 15.79 -16.57
CA MET A 1 14.82 15.40 -15.23
C MET A 1 14.23 14.04 -14.90
N LYS A 2 15.05 13.06 -14.46
CA LYS A 2 14.59 11.69 -14.19
C LYS A 2 13.97 11.61 -12.78
N SER A 3 12.77 11.04 -12.71
CA SER A 3 12.03 10.73 -11.48
C SER A 3 12.91 9.96 -10.49
N ARG A 4 12.86 10.36 -9.22
CA ARG A 4 13.65 9.76 -8.12
C ARG A 4 13.02 8.46 -7.58
N PHE A 5 11.83 8.12 -8.07
CA PHE A 5 11.04 6.91 -7.83
C PHE A 5 11.01 5.98 -9.07
N GLY A 6 12.11 5.92 -9.83
CA GLY A 6 12.19 5.04 -11.01
C GLY A 6 12.27 3.54 -10.68
N ARG A 7 12.10 2.69 -11.71
CA ARG A 7 12.10 1.20 -11.67
C ARG A 7 13.14 0.57 -10.72
N ARG A 8 14.31 1.19 -10.59
CA ARG A 8 15.42 0.71 -9.74
C ARG A 8 15.02 0.71 -8.27
N ARG A 9 14.39 1.78 -7.78
CA ARG A 9 13.89 1.85 -6.40
C ARG A 9 12.68 0.96 -6.19
N PHE A 10 11.78 0.82 -7.16
CA PHE A 10 10.71 -0.19 -7.10
C PHE A 10 11.26 -1.62 -6.95
N LEU A 11 12.27 -1.99 -7.74
CA LEU A 11 12.95 -3.28 -7.58
C LEU A 11 13.68 -3.40 -6.23
N PHE A 12 14.24 -2.31 -5.69
CA PHE A 12 14.79 -2.30 -4.34
C PHE A 12 13.71 -2.42 -3.24
N LEU A 13 12.53 -1.81 -3.42
CA LEU A 13 11.38 -1.98 -2.52
C LEU A 13 10.88 -3.42 -2.54
N LEU A 14 10.76 -4.03 -3.73
CA LEU A 14 10.45 -5.45 -3.87
C LEU A 14 11.53 -6.33 -3.21
N ALA A 15 12.81 -6.06 -3.43
CA ALA A 15 13.91 -6.82 -2.82
C ALA A 15 13.95 -6.65 -1.28
N GLY A 16 13.63 -5.46 -0.76
CA GLY A 16 13.54 -5.18 0.67
C GLY A 16 12.36 -5.91 1.34
N LEU A 17 11.20 -5.98 0.67
CA LEU A 17 10.05 -6.75 1.16
C LEU A 17 10.31 -8.27 1.11
N PHE A 18 10.99 -8.77 0.06
CA PHE A 18 11.46 -10.15 0.00
C PHE A 18 12.51 -10.47 1.07
N ALA A 19 13.34 -9.51 1.49
CA ALA A 19 14.26 -9.69 2.62
C ALA A 19 13.51 -9.76 3.96
N ALA A 20 12.41 -9.01 4.13
CA ALA A 20 11.52 -9.14 5.28
C ALA A 20 10.74 -10.48 5.28
N LEU A 21 10.33 -10.97 4.11
CA LEU A 21 9.67 -12.28 3.96
C LEU A 21 10.65 -13.46 4.07
N ALA A 22 11.89 -13.33 3.59
CA ALA A 22 12.96 -14.31 3.73
C ALA A 22 13.54 -14.37 5.15
N GLY A 23 13.45 -13.27 5.92
CA GLY A 23 13.75 -13.25 7.35
C GLY A 23 12.85 -14.18 8.17
N VAL A 24 11.61 -14.40 7.72
CA VAL A 24 10.68 -15.38 8.31
C VAL A 24 11.05 -16.82 7.94
N LEU A 25 11.68 -17.06 6.78
CA LEU A 25 12.08 -18.41 6.35
C LEU A 25 13.46 -18.84 6.90
N ALA A 26 14.36 -17.90 7.19
CA ALA A 26 15.67 -18.18 7.81
C ALA A 26 15.58 -18.48 9.32
N GLY A 27 14.47 -18.13 9.98
CA GLY A 27 14.24 -18.41 11.40
C GLY A 27 13.95 -19.88 11.74
N LEU A 28 13.81 -20.77 10.75
CA LEU A 28 13.47 -22.19 10.96
C LEU A 28 14.67 -23.12 11.20
N LEU A 29 15.90 -22.62 11.28
CA LEU A 29 17.06 -23.41 11.71
C LEU A 29 18.00 -22.62 12.64
N GLY A 30 17.63 -22.41 13.91
CA GLY A 30 18.65 -22.16 14.93
C GLY A 30 18.25 -21.36 16.17
N ARG A 31 17.87 -22.08 17.24
CA ARG A 31 18.42 -21.97 18.61
C ARG A 31 18.12 -20.70 19.45
N GLY A 32 17.09 -20.83 20.31
CA GLY A 32 17.23 -20.83 21.79
C GLY A 32 17.19 -19.51 22.58
N LYS A 33 16.09 -19.32 23.34
CA LYS A 33 15.92 -18.71 24.70
C LYS A 33 16.58 -17.34 24.98
N ASP A 34 15.89 -16.26 25.38
CA ASP A 34 14.72 -16.09 26.25
C ASP A 34 13.99 -14.75 25.97
N GLU A 35 12.66 -14.78 26.20
CA GLU A 35 11.73 -13.72 26.62
C GLU A 35 11.83 -12.29 26.06
N ASP A 36 11.00 -11.99 25.05
CA ASP A 36 10.29 -10.70 24.97
C ASP A 36 8.85 -10.93 24.49
N LYS A 37 7.90 -10.25 25.13
CA LYS A 37 6.45 -10.51 25.05
C LYS A 37 5.89 -10.37 23.63
N GLU A 38 5.77 -11.49 22.95
CA GLU A 38 5.09 -11.64 21.67
C GLU A 38 3.57 -11.62 21.87
N ARG A 39 2.91 -10.60 21.31
CA ARG A 39 1.45 -10.55 21.21
C ARG A 39 1.02 -11.64 20.22
N ALA A 40 0.60 -12.78 20.76
CA ALA A 40 0.15 -13.93 19.98
C ALA A 40 -0.95 -13.55 18.96
N PRO A 41 -0.97 -14.14 17.76
CA PRO A 41 -2.08 -13.98 16.83
C PRO A 41 -3.27 -14.83 17.30
N SER A 42 -4.22 -14.21 17.99
CA SER A 42 -5.51 -14.82 18.26
C SER A 42 -6.43 -14.64 17.05
N LYS A 43 -6.83 -15.74 16.39
CA LYS A 43 -8.09 -15.78 15.64
C LYS A 43 -9.25 -15.61 16.64
N PRO A 44 -10.26 -14.80 16.31
CA PRO A 44 -11.58 -15.40 16.24
C PRO A 44 -12.46 -14.87 15.10
N THR A 45 -13.21 -15.81 14.54
CA THR A 45 -14.46 -15.63 13.80
C THR A 45 -15.37 -14.60 14.47
N GLY A 46 -15.78 -13.57 13.72
CA GLY A 46 -16.83 -12.63 14.07
C GLY A 46 -17.50 -12.15 12.77
N ALA A 47 -18.82 -12.22 12.71
CA ALA A 47 -19.59 -11.81 11.55
C ALA A 47 -19.40 -10.31 11.28
N LEU A 48 -19.13 -9.97 10.01
CA LEU A 48 -18.90 -8.59 9.54
C LEU A 48 -20.14 -7.71 9.79
N PRO A 49 -19.98 -6.49 10.36
CA PRO A 49 -21.03 -5.49 10.34
C PRO A 49 -21.37 -5.05 8.90
N SER A 50 -22.62 -4.64 8.69
CA SER A 50 -23.23 -4.44 7.38
C SER A 50 -22.74 -3.18 6.65
N GLY A 51 -21.95 -3.38 5.60
CA GLY A 51 -21.50 -2.41 4.59
C GLY A 51 -19.97 -2.40 4.46
N PRO A 52 -19.37 -2.62 3.27
CA PRO A 52 -17.92 -2.56 3.15
C PRO A 52 -17.49 -1.11 3.39
N TRP A 53 -16.66 -0.91 4.41
CA TRP A 53 -16.07 0.38 4.74
C TRP A 53 -15.39 1.02 3.50
N ARG A 54 -15.42 2.35 3.41
CA ARG A 54 -14.83 3.15 2.32
C ARG A 54 -14.19 4.41 2.90
N PHE A 55 -13.23 4.98 2.17
CA PHE A 55 -12.67 6.28 2.51
C PHE A 55 -13.67 7.42 2.32
N SER A 56 -13.43 8.52 3.02
CA SER A 56 -13.92 9.84 2.61
C SER A 56 -13.35 10.22 1.23
N ALA A 57 -14.08 11.04 0.46
CA ALA A 57 -13.64 11.42 -0.89
C ALA A 57 -12.28 12.15 -0.90
N GLY A 58 -12.03 13.00 0.10
CA GLY A 58 -10.75 13.69 0.26
C GLY A 58 -9.63 12.71 0.60
N ALA A 59 -9.85 11.84 1.60
CA ALA A 59 -8.84 10.86 1.97
C ALA A 59 -8.50 9.91 0.83
N ARG A 60 -9.51 9.43 0.10
CA ARG A 60 -9.30 8.57 -1.06
C ARG A 60 -8.36 9.21 -2.09
N ALA A 61 -8.57 10.49 -2.42
CA ALA A 61 -7.75 11.19 -3.42
C ALA A 61 -6.29 11.34 -2.96
N VAL A 62 -6.07 11.64 -1.67
CA VAL A 62 -4.73 11.75 -1.08
C VAL A 62 -4.04 10.39 -1.08
N ILE A 63 -4.73 9.33 -0.65
CA ILE A 63 -4.18 7.96 -0.64
C ILE A 63 -3.87 7.50 -2.06
N GLU A 64 -4.78 7.72 -3.02
CA GLU A 64 -4.55 7.40 -4.44
C GLU A 64 -3.30 8.10 -4.96
N ARG A 65 -3.20 9.42 -4.76
CA ARG A 65 -2.02 10.19 -5.14
C ARG A 65 -0.74 9.66 -4.49
N ALA A 66 -0.79 9.30 -3.21
CA ALA A 66 0.37 8.77 -2.50
C ALA A 66 0.79 7.40 -3.07
N THR A 67 -0.15 6.52 -3.40
CA THR A 67 0.17 5.23 -4.06
C THR A 67 0.79 5.42 -5.45
N GLU A 68 0.37 6.43 -6.22
CA GLU A 68 1.00 6.79 -7.50
C GLU A 68 2.42 7.34 -7.35
N ARG A 69 2.75 7.94 -6.20
CA ARG A 69 4.13 8.36 -5.91
C ARG A 69 4.99 7.18 -5.47
N ILE A 70 4.43 6.24 -4.71
CA ILE A 70 5.10 4.99 -4.34
C ILE A 70 5.38 4.13 -5.57
N LEU A 71 4.41 4.03 -6.48
CA LEU A 71 4.50 3.25 -7.71
C LEU A 71 4.04 4.07 -8.93
N PRO A 72 4.94 4.89 -9.52
CA PRO A 72 4.62 5.75 -10.65
C PRO A 72 4.63 5.01 -12.00
N SER A 73 3.91 5.57 -12.98
CA SER A 73 3.75 5.00 -14.33
C SER A 73 4.85 5.40 -15.33
N ASP A 74 6.00 5.87 -14.85
CA ASP A 74 7.05 6.48 -15.70
C ASP A 74 7.61 5.51 -16.76
N ASP A 75 7.89 4.28 -16.34
CA ASP A 75 8.47 3.25 -17.19
C ASP A 75 7.60 1.97 -17.14
N GLY A 76 6.27 2.06 -17.24
CA GLY A 76 5.38 0.90 -17.19
C GLY A 76 4.09 1.19 -16.44
N PRO A 77 3.23 0.18 -16.22
CA PRO A 77 2.03 0.37 -15.41
C PRO A 77 2.42 0.67 -13.97
N GLY A 78 1.76 1.66 -13.38
CA GLY A 78 1.90 2.06 -11.99
C GLY A 78 0.67 1.72 -11.16
N ALA A 79 0.56 2.34 -9.99
CA ALA A 79 -0.58 2.17 -9.07
C ALA A 79 -1.92 2.54 -9.72
N ALA A 80 -1.93 3.59 -10.56
CA ALA A 80 -3.13 4.05 -11.27
C ALA A 80 -3.66 3.01 -12.26
N GLU A 81 -2.81 2.49 -13.16
CA GLU A 81 -3.22 1.48 -14.15
C GLU A 81 -3.67 0.18 -13.49
N ALA A 82 -3.05 -0.19 -12.36
CA ALA A 82 -3.44 -1.36 -11.60
C ALA A 82 -4.66 -1.15 -10.70
N ARG A 83 -5.20 0.08 -10.61
CA ARG A 83 -6.31 0.45 -9.71
C ARG A 83 -6.01 0.10 -8.25
N VAL A 84 -4.80 0.36 -7.79
CA VAL A 84 -4.35 0.04 -6.42
C VAL A 84 -5.28 0.63 -5.36
N ILE A 85 -5.81 1.85 -5.55
CA ILE A 85 -6.71 2.47 -4.57
C ILE A 85 -7.97 1.62 -4.29
N ASP A 86 -8.48 0.88 -5.28
CA ASP A 86 -9.64 0.01 -5.09
C ASP A 86 -9.29 -1.18 -4.20
N TYR A 87 -8.09 -1.74 -4.39
CA TYR A 87 -7.56 -2.78 -3.51
C TYR A 87 -7.40 -2.25 -2.09
N VAL A 88 -6.80 -1.07 -1.90
CA VAL A 88 -6.54 -0.47 -0.57
C VAL A 88 -7.85 -0.33 0.22
N GLU A 89 -8.92 0.16 -0.41
CA GLU A 89 -10.22 0.24 0.27
C GLU A 89 -10.82 -1.12 0.60
N LEU A 90 -10.76 -2.08 -0.35
CA LEU A 90 -11.28 -3.43 -0.11
C LEU A 90 -10.49 -4.12 1.01
N ALA A 91 -9.18 -3.91 1.08
CA ALA A 91 -8.32 -4.41 2.13
C ALA A 91 -8.70 -3.79 3.49
N LEU A 92 -8.85 -2.47 3.57
CA LEU A 92 -9.28 -1.77 4.80
C LEU A 92 -10.73 -2.12 5.20
N ALA A 93 -11.57 -2.55 4.26
CA ALA A 93 -12.90 -3.08 4.56
C ALA A 93 -12.88 -4.45 5.25
N THR A 94 -11.76 -5.17 5.24
CA THR A 94 -11.61 -6.42 6.00
C THR A 94 -11.43 -6.15 7.50
N GLU A 95 -11.67 -7.18 8.32
CA GLU A 95 -11.40 -7.11 9.77
C GLU A 95 -9.91 -7.03 10.10
N TYR A 96 -9.05 -7.61 9.25
CA TYR A 96 -7.60 -7.60 9.47
C TYR A 96 -7.04 -6.17 9.51
N TRP A 97 -7.51 -5.31 8.60
CA TRP A 97 -7.09 -3.92 8.48
C TRP A 97 -8.04 -2.92 9.17
N ALA A 98 -9.04 -3.39 9.93
CA ALA A 98 -10.04 -2.50 10.51
C ALA A 98 -9.44 -1.44 11.46
N GLY A 99 -8.35 -1.78 12.15
CA GLY A 99 -7.62 -0.86 13.02
C GLY A 99 -6.86 0.25 12.28
N SER A 100 -6.63 0.10 10.97
CA SER A 100 -5.89 1.08 10.15
C SER A 100 -6.81 2.08 9.45
N ARG A 101 -8.13 1.91 9.54
CA ARG A 101 -9.12 2.81 8.91
C ARG A 101 -8.99 4.26 9.38
N GLU A 102 -8.96 4.46 10.70
CA GLU A 102 -8.84 5.79 11.30
C GLU A 102 -7.45 6.39 11.06
N PRO A 103 -6.33 5.66 11.27
CA PRO A 103 -5.01 6.16 10.95
C PRO A 103 -4.85 6.60 9.49
N PHE A 104 -5.43 5.89 8.52
CA PHE A 104 -5.33 6.30 7.11
C PHE A 104 -6.10 7.58 6.81
N GLU A 105 -7.31 7.76 7.35
CA GLU A 105 -8.06 9.02 7.22
C GLU A 105 -7.31 10.18 7.89
N ALA A 106 -6.77 9.93 9.09
CA ALA A 106 -6.02 10.89 9.87
C ALA A 106 -4.74 11.34 9.16
N TRP A 107 -4.00 10.41 8.55
CA TRP A 107 -2.82 10.72 7.75
C TRP A 107 -3.16 11.43 6.45
N ALA A 108 -4.25 11.07 5.78
CA ALA A 108 -4.67 11.79 4.58
C ALA A 108 -4.91 13.28 4.87
N ALA A 109 -5.59 13.60 5.98
CA ALA A 109 -5.76 14.99 6.41
C ALA A 109 -4.42 15.70 6.71
N ARG A 110 -3.49 15.00 7.36
CA ARG A 110 -2.14 15.55 7.66
C ARG A 110 -1.31 15.82 6.42
N PHE A 111 -1.47 15.02 5.38
CA PHE A 111 -0.80 15.26 4.10
C PHE A 111 -1.27 16.59 3.49
N ASP A 112 -2.58 16.86 3.51
CA ASP A 112 -3.13 18.15 3.07
C ASP A 112 -2.64 19.31 3.95
N GLU A 113 -2.59 19.12 5.27
CA GLU A 113 -2.05 20.13 6.20
C GLU A 113 -0.57 20.44 5.94
N ILE A 114 0.26 19.42 5.70
CA ILE A 114 1.68 19.59 5.35
C ILE A 114 1.81 20.33 4.02
N ALA A 115 1.01 19.96 3.02
CA ALA A 115 1.00 20.64 1.73
C ALA A 115 0.64 22.12 1.85
N ALA A 116 -0.41 22.45 2.60
CA ALA A 116 -0.83 23.84 2.83
C ALA A 116 0.22 24.63 3.63
N ARG A 117 0.76 24.04 4.70
CA ARG A 117 1.71 24.70 5.59
C ARG A 117 3.05 24.98 4.92
N ASP A 118 3.65 23.94 4.34
CA ASP A 118 5.05 23.97 3.91
C ASP A 118 5.22 24.34 2.43
N TRP A 119 4.21 24.06 1.62
CA TRP A 119 4.26 24.25 0.17
C TRP A 119 3.28 25.32 -0.35
N LYS A 120 2.39 25.83 0.51
CA LYS A 120 1.32 26.78 0.14
C LYS A 120 0.40 26.25 -0.98
N ALA A 121 0.25 24.94 -1.05
CA ALA A 121 -0.67 24.28 -1.97
C ALA A 121 -2.07 24.14 -1.34
N PRO A 122 -3.15 24.04 -2.15
CA PRO A 122 -4.50 23.78 -1.64
C PRO A 122 -4.64 22.44 -0.90
N GLY A 123 -3.84 21.44 -1.28
CA GLY A 123 -3.80 20.11 -0.70
C GLY A 123 -2.62 19.29 -1.25
N PHE A 124 -2.50 18.05 -0.81
CA PHE A 124 -1.42 17.16 -1.21
C PHE A 124 -1.53 16.72 -2.67
N VAL A 125 -2.76 16.57 -3.18
CA VAL A 125 -3.01 16.10 -4.55
C VAL A 125 -2.56 17.13 -5.60
N GLU A 126 -2.52 18.41 -5.24
CA GLU A 126 -2.06 19.52 -6.06
C GLU A 126 -0.54 19.71 -6.05
N LEU A 127 0.21 18.93 -5.25
CA LEU A 127 1.66 19.03 -5.21
C LEU A 127 2.28 18.50 -6.51
N GLU A 128 3.28 19.26 -6.98
CA GLU A 128 4.23 18.77 -7.99
C GLU A 128 4.84 17.44 -7.54
N PRO A 129 5.11 16.48 -8.46
CA PRO A 129 5.55 15.14 -8.09
C PRO A 129 6.73 15.10 -7.11
N GLN A 130 7.71 15.99 -7.29
CA GLN A 130 8.89 16.08 -6.42
C GLN A 130 8.58 16.62 -5.02
N ALA A 131 7.56 17.46 -4.88
CA ALA A 131 7.10 17.96 -3.59
C ALA A 131 6.29 16.89 -2.84
N ALA A 132 5.42 16.17 -3.55
CA ALA A 132 4.68 15.02 -3.00
C ALA A 132 5.65 13.92 -2.52
N ASP A 133 6.69 13.64 -3.31
CA ASP A 133 7.79 12.74 -2.94
C ASP A 133 8.49 13.16 -1.64
N PHE A 134 8.81 14.44 -1.51
CA PHE A 134 9.44 14.97 -0.32
C PHE A 134 8.55 14.85 0.92
N VAL A 135 7.25 15.13 0.78
CA VAL A 135 6.29 14.98 1.88
C VAL A 135 6.18 13.51 2.32
N LEU A 136 6.11 12.56 1.38
CA LEU A 136 6.14 11.13 1.70
C LEU A 136 7.41 10.71 2.44
N GLU A 137 8.58 11.13 1.96
CA GLU A 137 9.86 10.84 2.62
C GLU A 137 9.94 11.51 4.02
N HIS A 138 9.41 12.73 4.17
CA HIS A 138 9.36 13.44 5.44
C HIS A 138 8.46 12.73 6.46
N VAL A 139 7.27 12.28 6.04
CA VAL A 139 6.36 11.52 6.90
C VAL A 139 6.98 10.17 7.28
N GLN A 140 7.63 9.48 6.33
CA GLN A 140 8.28 8.20 6.58
C GLN A 140 9.46 8.29 7.56
N SER A 141 10.26 9.35 7.46
CA SER A 141 11.42 9.58 8.33
C SER A 141 11.09 10.28 9.65
N GLY A 142 9.86 10.79 9.77
CA GLY A 142 9.34 11.40 10.99
C GLY A 142 9.08 10.40 12.11
N GLY A 143 8.81 10.95 13.29
CA GLY A 143 8.37 10.18 14.46
C GLY A 143 6.84 10.00 14.50
N ALA A 144 6.34 9.64 15.68
CA ALA A 144 4.92 9.82 15.97
C ALA A 144 4.58 11.31 16.02
N ASP A 145 3.41 11.66 15.54
CA ASP A 145 2.87 13.02 15.66
C ASP A 145 2.34 13.30 17.08
N SER A 146 1.65 14.44 17.24
CA SER A 146 1.05 14.84 18.53
C SER A 146 -0.04 13.90 19.05
N ASP A 147 -0.67 13.13 18.18
CA ASP A 147 -1.74 12.20 18.52
C ASP A 147 -1.20 10.76 18.70
N GLY A 148 0.12 10.57 18.56
CA GLY A 148 0.78 9.28 18.69
C GLY A 148 0.73 8.43 17.42
N LEU A 149 0.24 8.96 16.29
CA LEU A 149 0.23 8.25 15.02
C LEU A 149 1.63 8.30 14.39
N SER A 150 2.15 7.13 14.03
CA SER A 150 3.47 7.00 13.42
C SER A 150 3.39 7.15 11.90
N GLY A 151 4.07 8.17 11.37
CA GLY A 151 4.17 8.38 9.92
C GLY A 151 4.93 7.26 9.23
N ALA A 152 5.99 6.76 9.87
CA ALA A 152 6.76 5.62 9.41
C ALA A 152 5.89 4.35 9.28
N ALA A 153 5.05 4.07 10.28
CA ALA A 153 4.15 2.90 10.25
C ALA A 153 3.08 3.05 9.17
N PHE A 154 2.48 4.23 9.04
CA PHE A 154 1.51 4.52 7.98
C PHE A 154 2.10 4.34 6.58
N VAL A 155 3.28 4.92 6.31
CA VAL A 155 3.93 4.80 4.99
C VAL A 155 4.33 3.35 4.71
N HIS A 156 4.77 2.61 5.73
CA HIS A 156 5.02 1.17 5.59
C HIS A 156 3.77 0.42 5.12
N ASP A 157 2.64 0.59 5.82
CA ASP A 157 1.40 -0.10 5.48
C ASP A 157 0.88 0.33 4.10
N LEU A 158 1.01 1.61 3.76
CA LEU A 158 0.66 2.12 2.43
C LEU A 158 1.51 1.47 1.32
N VAL A 159 2.82 1.28 1.55
CA VAL A 159 3.70 0.57 0.61
C VAL A 159 3.28 -0.90 0.47
N VAL A 160 3.01 -1.58 1.58
CA VAL A 160 2.52 -2.98 1.56
C VAL A 160 1.25 -3.09 0.73
N LEU A 161 0.23 -2.30 1.04
CA LEU A 161 -1.04 -2.32 0.30
C LEU A 161 -0.87 -1.90 -1.16
N THR A 162 0.09 -1.02 -1.49
CA THR A 162 0.40 -0.66 -2.87
C THR A 162 0.96 -1.85 -3.64
N LEU A 163 1.89 -2.59 -3.04
CA LEU A 163 2.51 -3.76 -3.68
C LEU A 163 1.54 -4.93 -3.78
N GLU A 164 0.74 -5.19 -2.74
CA GLU A 164 -0.34 -6.19 -2.77
C GLU A 164 -1.39 -5.83 -3.82
N GLY A 165 -1.77 -4.56 -3.90
CA GLY A 165 -2.69 -4.06 -4.91
C GLY A 165 -2.12 -4.14 -6.33
N PHE A 166 -0.80 -4.08 -6.52
CA PHE A 166 -0.19 -4.16 -7.85
C PHE A 166 0.10 -5.60 -8.30
N LEU A 167 0.49 -6.49 -7.37
CA LEU A 167 0.96 -7.85 -7.67
C LEU A 167 -0.04 -8.96 -7.28
N GLY A 168 -1.07 -8.63 -6.51
CA GLY A 168 -2.10 -9.58 -6.07
C GLY A 168 -3.00 -10.07 -7.20
N ASP A 169 -3.84 -11.06 -6.90
CA ASP A 169 -4.86 -11.53 -7.85
C ASP A 169 -5.88 -10.41 -8.13
N PRO A 170 -6.18 -10.10 -9.40
CA PRO A 170 -7.12 -9.03 -9.74
C PRO A 170 -8.53 -9.18 -9.16
N ILE A 171 -8.93 -10.39 -8.74
CA ILE A 171 -10.22 -10.63 -8.07
C ILE A 171 -10.37 -9.80 -6.77
N HIS A 172 -9.26 -9.35 -6.18
CA HIS A 172 -9.26 -8.51 -4.99
C HIS A 172 -9.37 -7.01 -5.28
N GLY A 173 -9.57 -6.61 -6.54
CA GLY A 173 -9.84 -5.23 -6.97
C GLY A 173 -8.63 -4.41 -7.39
N GLY A 174 -7.41 -4.87 -7.09
CA GLY A 174 -6.16 -4.34 -7.62
C GLY A 174 -5.73 -5.06 -8.89
N ASN A 175 -4.49 -4.84 -9.32
CA ASN A 175 -3.83 -5.47 -10.46
C ASN A 175 -4.76 -5.56 -11.69
N ALA A 176 -5.50 -4.49 -11.93
CA ALA A 176 -6.57 -4.49 -12.92
C ALA A 176 -6.03 -4.86 -14.30
N GLY A 177 -6.68 -5.81 -14.97
CA GLY A 177 -6.20 -6.33 -16.26
C GLY A 177 -4.87 -7.08 -16.18
N GLU A 178 -4.45 -7.53 -14.99
CA GLU A 178 -3.21 -8.27 -14.75
C GLU A 178 -1.95 -7.47 -15.14
N VAL A 179 -2.03 -6.14 -15.11
CA VAL A 179 -0.95 -5.26 -15.56
C VAL A 179 0.36 -5.48 -14.80
N GLY A 180 0.28 -5.74 -13.49
CA GLY A 180 1.44 -6.05 -12.66
C GLY A 180 2.03 -7.42 -12.97
N TRP A 181 1.18 -8.43 -13.19
CA TRP A 181 1.62 -9.77 -13.59
C TRP A 181 2.30 -9.76 -14.97
N ALA A 182 1.68 -9.12 -15.95
CA ALA A 182 2.25 -8.93 -17.28
C ALA A 182 3.59 -8.20 -17.20
N TYR A 183 3.70 -7.18 -16.33
CA TYR A 183 4.94 -6.43 -16.15
C TYR A 183 6.09 -7.26 -15.57
N ILE A 184 5.83 -8.18 -14.63
CA ILE A 184 6.85 -9.06 -14.06
C ILE A 184 7.03 -10.38 -14.83
N GLY A 185 6.25 -10.60 -15.90
CA GLY A 185 6.27 -11.85 -16.68
C GLY A 185 5.67 -13.04 -15.94
N TYR A 186 4.79 -12.80 -14.95
CA TYR A 186 4.07 -13.87 -14.25
C TYR A 186 2.89 -14.36 -15.10
N VAL A 187 2.77 -15.68 -15.20
CA VAL A 187 1.65 -16.36 -15.84
C VAL A 187 0.97 -17.25 -14.79
N PRO A 188 -0.33 -17.06 -14.49
CA PRO A 188 -1.01 -17.87 -13.49
C PRO A 188 -1.10 -19.34 -13.93
N GLY A 189 -0.80 -20.26 -13.00
CA GLY A 189 -0.69 -21.69 -13.30
C GLY A 189 -2.02 -22.43 -13.50
N ALA A 190 -3.16 -21.86 -13.08
CA ALA A 190 -4.49 -22.44 -13.25
C ALA A 190 -5.49 -21.38 -13.75
N PRO A 191 -6.51 -21.77 -14.55
CA PRO A 191 -7.57 -20.86 -14.99
C PRO A 191 -8.34 -20.29 -13.80
N ARG A 192 -8.70 -19.00 -13.86
CA ARG A 192 -9.46 -18.34 -12.79
C ARG A 192 -10.87 -18.97 -12.66
N PRO A 193 -11.39 -19.17 -11.43
CA PRO A 193 -12.78 -19.61 -11.24
C PRO A 193 -13.74 -18.64 -11.96
N GLY A 194 -14.52 -19.15 -12.91
CA GLY A 194 -15.45 -18.34 -13.72
C GLY A 194 -14.91 -17.91 -15.09
N ALA A 195 -13.64 -18.15 -15.42
CA ALA A 195 -13.13 -18.04 -16.79
C ALA A 195 -13.53 -19.27 -17.62
N CYS A 196 -14.83 -19.51 -17.77
CA CYS A 196 -15.32 -20.46 -18.76
C CYS A 196 -14.99 -19.90 -20.15
N GLY A 197 -14.03 -20.52 -20.82
CA GLY A 197 -13.53 -20.11 -22.12
C GLY A 197 -14.66 -19.92 -23.13
N HIS A 198 -14.75 -18.72 -23.70
CA HIS A 198 -15.39 -18.53 -24.99
C HIS A 198 -14.38 -18.95 -26.06
N GLY A 199 -14.28 -20.27 -26.26
CA GLY A 199 -13.73 -20.83 -27.49
C GLY A 199 -14.79 -20.72 -28.57
N GLY A 200 -14.51 -19.91 -29.59
CA GLY A 200 -15.21 -19.97 -30.87
C GLY A 200 -14.76 -21.14 -31.73
#